data_AF-A0A366QJM7-F1
#
_entry.id   AF-A0A366QJM7-F1
#
_cell.length_a   1.000
_cell.length_b   1.000
_cell.length_c   1.000
_cell.angle_alpha   90.00
_cell.angle_beta   90.00
_cell.angle_gamma   90.00
#
_symmetry.space_group_name_H-M   'P 1'
#
loop_
_entity.id
_entity.type
_entity.pdbx_description
1 polymer ?
#
loop_
_entity_poly.entity_id
_entity_poly.type
_entity_poly.pdbx_seq_one_letter_code
_entity_poly.pdbx_strand_id
1 'polypeptide(L)'
;MSSRPSVVGPDSGPEPPYPLHMEGKVISGFGRGSKELGIPTANLPVDEALTPWIAEIASGVYFGYASLALPSEHPDVPSSASSNVATQSGTEDALLSTEAPANPPFHIFPMVMSIGYNPFYKNKVRSAEVHVLHKFTSDFYDVPMRLLILGFIREEKDYKSLEALIEDINFDCEVAKNSLAREAWAPEKGRVISGKDVGGRLNVQWLVRDA
;
A
#
# COMPACT_ATOMS: atom_id res chain seq x y z
N MET A 1 25.25 -11.42 -6.26
CA MET A 1 24.72 -10.51 -5.22
C MET A 1 24.29 -9.24 -5.90
N SER A 2 23.03 -8.83 -5.72
CA SER A 2 22.48 -7.61 -6.32
C SER A 2 23.32 -6.40 -5.90
N SER A 3 23.80 -5.60 -6.86
CA SER A 3 24.52 -4.35 -6.61
C SER A 3 23.60 -3.20 -6.17
N ARG A 4 22.31 -3.48 -5.99
CA ARG A 4 21.28 -2.51 -5.63
C ARG A 4 21.32 -2.26 -4.12
N PRO A 5 21.13 -1.01 -3.68
CA PRO A 5 21.10 -0.70 -2.26
C PRO A 5 19.89 -1.37 -1.58
N SER A 6 20.07 -1.79 -0.32
CA SER A 6 19.02 -2.42 0.50
C SER A 6 18.06 -1.42 1.17
N VAL A 7 18.37 -0.12 1.07
CA VAL A 7 17.60 1.02 1.58
C VAL A 7 17.72 2.16 0.55
N VAL A 8 16.65 2.94 0.36
CA VAL A 8 16.64 4.11 -0.53
C VAL A 8 16.13 5.36 0.19
N GLY A 9 16.51 6.54 -0.31
CA GLY A 9 16.17 7.84 0.29
C GLY A 9 16.99 8.19 1.54
N PRO A 10 17.08 9.47 1.92
CA PRO A 10 17.90 9.93 3.02
C PRO A 10 17.30 9.59 4.39
N ASP A 11 18.12 9.59 5.44
CA ASP A 11 17.66 9.29 6.79
C ASP A 11 16.76 10.37 7.40
N SER A 12 16.81 11.59 6.85
CA SER A 12 15.98 12.74 7.23
C SER A 12 14.49 12.56 6.91
N GLY A 13 14.14 11.66 5.97
CA GLY A 13 12.79 11.39 5.52
C GLY A 13 12.62 11.53 4.00
N PRO A 14 11.39 11.43 3.50
CA PRO A 14 11.06 11.74 2.10
C PRO A 14 11.45 13.18 1.74
N GLU A 15 11.98 13.40 0.53
CA GLU A 15 12.30 14.71 -0.02
C GLU A 15 11.40 15.04 -1.22
N PRO A 16 11.19 16.32 -1.58
CA PRO A 16 10.42 16.69 -2.76
C PRO A 16 10.84 15.88 -4.01
N PRO A 17 9.87 15.35 -4.79
CA PRO A 17 8.43 15.68 -4.76
C PRO A 17 7.59 14.87 -3.76
N TYR A 18 8.20 14.03 -2.93
CA TYR A 18 7.48 13.21 -1.96
C TYR A 18 7.13 13.99 -0.68
N PRO A 19 6.03 13.64 0.01
CA PRO A 19 5.08 12.58 -0.32
C PRO A 19 4.14 12.94 -1.48
N LEU A 20 3.89 11.97 -2.36
CA LEU A 20 2.85 12.06 -3.39
C LEU A 20 1.60 11.29 -2.96
N HIS A 21 0.46 11.74 -3.45
CA HIS A 21 -0.86 11.30 -3.03
C HIS A 21 -1.65 10.74 -4.22
N MET A 22 -2.31 9.59 -4.05
CA MET A 22 -3.21 8.99 -5.03
C MET A 22 -4.31 8.19 -4.36
N GLU A 23 -5.56 8.36 -4.77
CA GLU A 23 -6.68 7.57 -4.25
C GLU A 23 -7.59 7.05 -5.36
N GLY A 24 -8.33 5.98 -5.07
CA GLY A 24 -9.28 5.38 -5.99
C GLY A 24 -9.85 4.08 -5.44
N LYS A 25 -10.83 3.51 -6.16
CA LYS A 25 -11.31 2.16 -5.88
C LYS A 25 -10.41 1.15 -6.57
N VAL A 26 -10.14 0.04 -5.89
CA VAL A 26 -9.35 -1.07 -6.47
C VAL A 26 -10.12 -1.68 -7.64
N ILE A 27 -9.52 -1.67 -8.83
CA ILE A 27 -10.10 -2.24 -10.04
C ILE A 27 -9.41 -3.55 -10.42
N SER A 28 -10.11 -4.37 -11.20
CA SER A 28 -9.54 -5.57 -11.79
C SER A 28 -8.45 -5.21 -12.81
N GLY A 29 -7.29 -5.84 -12.68
CA GLY A 29 -6.23 -5.78 -13.70
C GLY A 29 -6.47 -6.76 -14.84
N PHE A 30 -5.46 -6.93 -15.69
CA PHE A 30 -5.53 -7.76 -16.91
C PHE A 30 -5.17 -9.24 -16.69
N GLY A 31 -5.30 -9.76 -15.46
CA GLY A 31 -5.09 -11.19 -15.18
C GLY A 31 -3.70 -11.72 -15.48
N ARG A 32 -2.63 -10.91 -15.35
CA ARG A 32 -1.25 -11.27 -15.71
C ARG A 32 -0.54 -12.24 -14.74
N GLY A 33 -1.29 -13.02 -13.97
CA GLY A 33 -0.73 -14.07 -13.11
C GLY A 33 -0.01 -13.57 -11.84
N SER A 34 0.00 -12.28 -11.50
CA SER A 34 0.71 -11.77 -10.31
C SER A 34 0.30 -12.47 -9.00
N LYS A 35 -0.97 -12.90 -8.90
CA LYS A 35 -1.47 -13.77 -7.82
C LYS A 35 -0.78 -15.15 -7.78
N GLU A 36 -0.59 -15.78 -8.94
CA GLU A 36 0.09 -17.08 -9.06
C GLU A 36 1.59 -16.97 -8.74
N LEU A 37 2.16 -15.77 -8.92
CA LEU A 37 3.54 -15.47 -8.52
C LEU A 37 3.69 -15.18 -7.01
N GLY A 38 2.59 -15.16 -6.25
CA GLY A 38 2.59 -14.83 -4.82
C GLY A 38 2.70 -13.32 -4.52
N ILE A 39 2.57 -12.47 -5.53
CA ILE A 39 2.74 -11.00 -5.43
C ILE A 39 1.49 -10.32 -6.03
N PRO A 40 0.31 -10.45 -5.39
CA PRO A 40 -0.93 -9.87 -5.91
C PRO A 40 -0.85 -8.36 -6.02
N THR A 41 -1.28 -7.81 -7.16
CA THR A 41 -1.34 -6.36 -7.40
C THR A 41 -2.77 -5.84 -7.49
N ALA A 42 -3.05 -4.75 -6.78
CA ALA A 42 -4.26 -3.95 -6.90
C ALA A 42 -4.05 -2.86 -7.95
N ASN A 43 -4.96 -2.74 -8.92
CA ASN A 43 -4.90 -1.67 -9.92
C ASN A 43 -5.71 -0.48 -9.42
N LEU A 44 -5.23 0.74 -9.67
CA LEU A 44 -5.98 1.97 -9.44
C LEU A 44 -6.27 2.69 -10.76
N PRO A 45 -7.44 3.36 -10.88
CA PRO A 45 -7.71 4.22 -12.01
C PRO A 45 -6.71 5.36 -12.01
N VAL A 46 -6.10 5.61 -13.18
CA VAL A 46 -5.27 6.79 -13.38
C VAL A 46 -6.13 7.88 -13.98
N ASP A 47 -6.41 8.90 -13.16
CA ASP A 47 -7.14 10.10 -13.55
C ASP A 47 -6.20 11.30 -13.43
N GLU A 48 -5.88 11.95 -14.57
CA GLU A 48 -5.00 13.12 -14.60
C GLU A 48 -5.60 14.32 -13.85
N ALA A 49 -6.93 14.41 -13.72
CA ALA A 49 -7.57 15.48 -12.97
C ALA A 49 -7.34 15.33 -11.45
N LEU A 50 -7.23 14.10 -10.96
CA LEU A 50 -7.01 13.78 -9.53
C LEU A 50 -5.53 13.55 -9.20
N THR A 51 -4.75 13.08 -10.17
CA THR A 51 -3.36 12.65 -10.02
C THR A 51 -2.48 13.22 -11.14
N PRO A 52 -2.39 14.55 -11.30
CA PRO A 52 -1.69 15.16 -12.44
C PRO A 52 -0.20 14.81 -12.48
N TRP A 53 0.44 14.65 -11.32
CA TRP A 53 1.86 14.32 -11.20
C TRP A 53 2.23 12.97 -11.85
N ILE A 54 1.26 12.05 -12.01
CA ILE A 54 1.55 10.70 -12.51
C ILE A 54 1.91 10.68 -14.00
N ALA A 55 1.52 11.73 -14.74
CA ALA A 55 1.85 11.92 -16.14
C ALA A 55 3.34 12.24 -16.34
N GLU A 56 3.96 12.92 -15.38
CA GLU A 56 5.34 13.43 -15.49
C GLU A 56 6.35 12.59 -14.70
N ILE A 57 5.90 11.84 -13.69
CA ILE A 57 6.79 11.02 -12.88
C ILE A 57 7.40 9.87 -13.71
N ALA A 58 8.63 9.49 -13.39
CA ALA A 58 9.31 8.38 -14.04
C ALA A 58 8.49 7.07 -13.99
N SER A 59 8.69 6.19 -14.97
CA SER A 59 8.22 4.80 -14.84
C SER A 59 9.17 4.01 -13.94
N GLY A 60 8.61 3.14 -13.11
CA GLY A 60 9.40 2.26 -12.27
C GLY A 60 8.66 1.80 -11.02
N VAL A 61 9.45 1.41 -10.03
CA VAL A 61 8.97 0.90 -8.74
C VAL A 61 9.16 1.97 -7.68
N TYR A 62 8.08 2.23 -6.97
CA TYR A 62 7.96 3.17 -5.86
C TYR A 62 7.57 2.41 -4.59
N PHE A 63 7.68 3.09 -3.45
CA PHE A 63 7.25 2.55 -2.16
C PHE A 63 6.59 3.61 -1.28
N GLY A 64 5.89 3.13 -0.27
CA GLY A 64 5.25 4.00 0.71
C GLY A 64 4.21 3.23 1.50
N TYR A 65 3.09 3.89 1.79
CA TYR A 65 1.98 3.29 2.50
C TYR A 65 0.71 3.30 1.65
N ALA A 66 -0.02 2.20 1.68
CA ALA A 66 -1.40 2.12 1.25
C ALA A 66 -2.29 2.14 2.47
N SER A 67 -3.50 2.67 2.33
CA SER A 67 -4.57 2.44 3.29
C SER A 67 -5.83 1.95 2.62
N LEU A 68 -6.51 1.02 3.27
CA LEU A 68 -7.68 0.30 2.76
C LEU A 68 -8.85 0.45 3.71
N ALA A 69 -10.01 0.82 3.18
CA ALA A 69 -11.29 0.82 3.90
C ALA A 69 -12.02 -0.52 3.69
N LEU A 70 -11.49 -1.60 4.29
CA LEU A 70 -12.03 -2.95 4.13
C LEU A 70 -13.46 -3.05 4.71
N PRO A 71 -14.44 -3.62 3.98
CA PRO A 71 -15.78 -3.88 4.50
C PRO A 71 -15.74 -4.75 5.76
N SER A 72 -16.67 -4.58 6.68
CA SER A 72 -16.76 -5.32 7.95
C SER A 72 -16.78 -6.84 7.79
N GLU A 73 -17.29 -7.33 6.66
CA GLU A 73 -17.42 -8.74 6.34
C GLU A 73 -16.13 -9.34 5.74
N HIS A 74 -15.14 -8.50 5.41
CA HIS A 74 -13.89 -8.98 4.82
C HIS A 74 -13.09 -9.78 5.88
N PRO A 75 -12.59 -10.99 5.55
CA PRO A 75 -11.96 -11.88 6.54
C PRO A 75 -10.68 -11.29 7.15
N ASP A 76 -10.02 -10.38 6.44
CA ASP A 76 -8.78 -9.73 6.87
C ASP A 76 -8.99 -8.32 7.46
N VAL A 77 -10.22 -7.95 7.87
CA VAL A 77 -10.41 -6.70 8.63
C VAL A 77 -9.57 -6.79 9.91
N PRO A 78 -8.66 -5.84 10.17
CA PRO A 78 -7.89 -5.83 11.41
C PRO A 78 -8.85 -5.72 12.59
N SER A 79 -8.89 -6.74 13.45
CA SER A 79 -9.69 -6.69 14.67
C SER A 79 -9.19 -5.53 15.51
N SER A 80 -10.09 -4.62 15.89
CA SER A 80 -9.79 -3.54 16.84
C SER A 80 -9.51 -4.14 18.24
N ALA A 81 -8.35 -4.77 18.42
CA ALA A 81 -8.00 -5.46 19.64
C ALA A 81 -6.52 -5.28 19.95
N SER A 82 -6.18 -4.11 20.50
CA SER A 82 -5.14 -3.93 21.54
C SER A 82 -5.24 -2.54 22.18
N SER A 83 -6.35 -2.32 22.90
CA SER A 83 -6.46 -1.29 23.94
C SER A 83 -6.94 -1.99 25.22
N ASN A 84 -6.02 -2.65 25.95
CA ASN A 84 -6.24 -3.03 27.35
C ASN A 84 -5.84 -1.79 28.19
N VAL A 85 -6.56 -1.27 29.19
CA VAL A 85 -7.18 -1.81 30.43
C VAL A 85 -8.19 -0.73 30.89
N ALA A 86 -9.41 -0.99 31.36
CA ALA A 86 -9.71 -1.63 32.64
C ALA A 86 -11.13 -2.21 32.75
N THR A 87 -11.16 -3.34 33.44
CA THR A 87 -12.24 -4.10 34.03
C THR A 87 -13.34 -3.25 34.67
N GLN A 88 -14.61 -3.53 34.31
CA GLN A 88 -15.68 -3.70 35.30
C GLN A 88 -16.82 -4.55 34.74
N SER A 89 -17.26 -5.46 35.59
CA SER A 89 -18.27 -6.50 35.45
C SER A 89 -19.70 -5.99 35.25
N GLY A 90 -20.53 -6.70 34.48
CA GLY A 90 -21.99 -6.67 34.65
C GLY A 90 -22.82 -6.93 33.40
N THR A 91 -23.66 -7.97 33.50
CA THR A 91 -24.93 -8.25 32.79
C THR A 91 -24.91 -8.65 31.32
N GLU A 92 -25.30 -9.91 31.13
CA GLU A 92 -25.90 -10.50 29.95
C GLU A 92 -27.15 -9.70 29.52
N ASP A 93 -27.22 -9.39 28.23
CA ASP A 93 -28.41 -9.36 27.35
C ASP A 93 -28.40 -8.14 26.43
N ALA A 94 -27.75 -8.29 25.26
CA ALA A 94 -27.98 -7.44 24.10
C ALA A 94 -27.42 -8.12 22.84
N LEU A 95 -28.30 -8.83 22.12
CA LEU A 95 -28.14 -9.06 20.68
C LEU A 95 -28.21 -7.68 19.98
N LEU A 96 -27.10 -6.96 20.02
CA LEU A 96 -26.88 -5.77 19.21
C LEU A 96 -26.52 -6.23 17.81
N SER A 97 -27.50 -6.18 16.91
CA SER A 97 -27.23 -6.01 15.49
C SER A 97 -26.49 -4.67 15.32
N THR A 98 -25.17 -4.72 15.37
CA THR A 98 -24.32 -3.61 14.95
C THR A 98 -24.45 -3.50 13.44
N GLU A 99 -25.31 -2.59 12.97
CA GLU A 99 -25.19 -2.10 11.60
C GLU A 99 -23.74 -1.65 11.42
N ALA A 100 -23.06 -2.23 10.43
CA ALA A 100 -21.70 -1.85 10.10
C ALA A 100 -21.66 -0.33 9.85
N PRO A 101 -20.62 0.37 10.32
CA PRO A 101 -20.50 1.79 10.03
C PRO A 101 -20.58 2.00 8.51
N ALA A 102 -21.39 2.97 8.08
CA ALA A 102 -21.63 3.26 6.66
C ALA A 102 -20.32 3.52 5.88
N ASN A 103 -19.25 3.91 6.58
CA ASN A 103 -17.90 4.03 6.07
C ASN A 103 -16.92 3.22 6.95
N PRO A 104 -16.33 2.12 6.44
CA PRO A 104 -15.31 1.38 7.17
C PRO A 104 -14.05 2.24 7.39
N PRO A 105 -13.34 2.07 8.53
CA PRO A 105 -12.12 2.83 8.79
C PRO A 105 -10.97 2.40 7.86
N PHE A 106 -10.08 3.35 7.56
CA PHE A 106 -8.87 3.10 6.79
C PHE A 106 -7.77 2.47 7.65
N HIS A 107 -7.25 1.33 7.19
CA HIS A 107 -6.14 0.62 7.81
C HIS A 107 -4.88 0.78 6.98
N ILE A 108 -3.74 1.09 7.61
CA ILE A 108 -2.48 1.42 6.91
C ILE A 108 -1.58 0.18 6.78
N PHE A 109 -1.04 -0.02 5.59
CA PHE A 109 -0.13 -1.11 5.24
C PHE A 109 1.07 -0.56 4.44
N PRO A 110 2.27 -1.12 4.61
CA PRO A 110 3.38 -0.80 3.72
C PRO A 110 3.08 -1.36 2.32
N MET A 111 3.58 -0.70 1.28
CA MET A 111 3.35 -1.11 -0.10
C MET A 111 4.56 -0.84 -0.99
N VAL A 112 4.62 -1.58 -2.10
CA VAL A 112 5.36 -1.18 -3.31
C VAL A 112 4.36 -0.90 -4.42
N MET A 113 4.72 -0.02 -5.35
CA MET A 113 3.87 0.38 -6.46
C MET A 113 4.69 0.41 -7.75
N SER A 114 4.18 -0.23 -8.80
CA SER A 114 4.68 -0.05 -10.15
C SER A 114 3.87 1.03 -10.85
N ILE A 115 4.57 2.01 -11.42
CA ILE A 115 3.98 3.02 -12.31
C ILE A 115 4.62 2.85 -13.68
N GLY A 116 3.79 2.64 -14.70
CA GLY A 116 4.24 2.32 -16.04
C GLY A 116 3.26 2.80 -17.10
N TYR A 117 3.26 2.12 -18.25
CA TYR A 117 2.30 2.34 -19.32
C TYR A 117 1.55 1.07 -19.64
N ASN A 118 0.26 1.21 -19.93
CA ASN A 118 -0.59 0.08 -20.28
C ASN A 118 -0.36 -0.38 -21.74
N PRO A 119 0.13 -1.61 -21.98
CA PRO A 119 0.38 -2.12 -23.33
C PRO A 119 -0.88 -2.27 -24.18
N PHE A 120 -2.04 -2.53 -23.57
CA PHE A 120 -3.31 -2.68 -24.29
C PHE A 120 -3.76 -1.37 -24.96
N TYR A 121 -3.40 -0.22 -24.37
CA TYR A 121 -3.67 1.11 -24.93
C TYR A 121 -2.47 1.65 -25.71
N LYS A 122 -1.67 0.78 -26.32
CA LYS A 122 -0.47 1.14 -27.10
C LYS A 122 0.52 2.00 -26.30
N ASN A 123 0.64 1.75 -24.99
CA ASN A 123 1.47 2.50 -24.05
C ASN A 123 1.17 4.00 -24.01
N LYS A 124 -0.08 4.41 -24.25
CA LYS A 124 -0.50 5.83 -24.18
C LYS A 124 -1.10 6.23 -22.84
N VAL A 125 -1.54 5.26 -22.05
CA VAL A 125 -2.22 5.49 -20.77
C VAL A 125 -1.32 4.96 -19.66
N ARG A 126 -1.09 5.79 -18.63
CA ARG A 126 -0.33 5.39 -17.45
C ARG A 126 -1.04 4.25 -16.72
N SER A 127 -0.28 3.37 -16.10
CA SER A 127 -0.78 2.31 -15.21
C SER A 127 -0.22 2.48 -13.81
N ALA A 128 -1.02 2.12 -12.81
CA ALA A 128 -0.70 2.21 -11.40
C ALA A 128 -1.09 0.89 -10.71
N GLU A 129 -0.08 0.09 -10.34
CA GLU A 129 -0.26 -1.24 -9.75
C GLU A 129 0.40 -1.29 -8.38
N VAL A 130 -0.37 -1.62 -7.34
CA VAL A 130 0.07 -1.60 -5.95
C VAL A 130 0.14 -3.02 -5.42
N HIS A 131 1.30 -3.43 -4.92
CA HIS A 131 1.42 -4.63 -4.10
C HIS A 131 1.48 -4.20 -2.63
N VAL A 132 0.41 -4.48 -1.90
CA VAL A 132 0.35 -4.27 -0.45
C VAL A 132 1.20 -5.35 0.22
N LEU A 133 2.13 -4.95 1.08
CA LEU A 133 3.05 -5.87 1.78
C LEU A 133 2.36 -6.53 2.99
N HIS A 134 1.20 -7.13 2.72
CA HIS A 134 0.37 -7.85 3.66
C HIS A 134 -0.26 -9.05 2.96
N LYS A 135 -0.34 -10.18 3.66
CA LYS A 135 -0.91 -11.41 3.10
C LYS A 135 -2.41 -11.45 3.39
N PHE A 136 -3.20 -11.02 2.42
CA PHE A 136 -4.66 -11.16 2.46
C PHE A 136 -5.10 -12.60 2.12
N THR A 137 -6.17 -13.05 2.76
CA THR A 137 -6.83 -14.33 2.50
C THR A 137 -7.96 -14.21 1.47
N SER A 138 -8.43 -12.98 1.21
CA SER A 138 -9.44 -12.66 0.19
C SER A 138 -9.05 -11.45 -0.65
N ASP A 139 -9.67 -11.35 -1.83
CA ASP A 139 -9.58 -10.16 -2.67
C ASP A 139 -10.37 -8.98 -2.09
N PHE A 140 -9.92 -7.77 -2.41
CA PHE A 140 -10.50 -6.50 -1.97
C PHE A 140 -10.80 -5.56 -3.16
N TYR A 141 -11.41 -6.09 -4.22
CA TYR A 141 -11.90 -5.27 -5.34
C TYR A 141 -12.99 -4.28 -4.87
N ASP A 142 -13.10 -3.15 -5.56
CA ASP A 142 -14.01 -2.03 -5.26
C ASP A 142 -13.79 -1.35 -3.91
N VAL A 143 -12.85 -1.83 -3.10
CA VAL A 143 -12.45 -1.22 -1.83
C VAL A 143 -11.77 0.12 -2.08
N PRO A 144 -12.15 1.19 -1.36
CA PRO A 144 -11.43 2.46 -1.38
C PRO A 144 -9.99 2.28 -0.88
N MET A 145 -9.05 2.74 -1.69
CA MET A 145 -7.63 2.74 -1.39
C MET A 145 -7.05 4.15 -1.52
N ARG A 146 -6.16 4.49 -0.58
CA ARG A 146 -5.38 5.74 -0.60
C ARG A 146 -3.90 5.42 -0.47
N LEU A 147 -3.06 6.09 -1.26
CA LEU A 147 -1.61 5.89 -1.33
C LEU A 147 -0.82 7.13 -0.94
N LEU A 148 0.15 6.93 -0.05
CA LEU A 148 1.18 7.89 0.30
C LEU A 148 2.50 7.37 -0.26
N ILE A 149 2.90 7.88 -1.43
CA ILE A 149 4.12 7.46 -2.13
C ILE A 149 5.29 8.29 -1.59
N LEU A 150 6.32 7.62 -1.08
CA LEU A 150 7.39 8.25 -0.30
C LEU A 150 8.74 8.27 -1.02
N GLY A 151 8.93 7.45 -2.05
CA GLY A 151 10.19 7.40 -2.76
C GLY A 151 10.21 6.41 -3.91
N PHE A 152 11.30 6.49 -4.67
CA PHE A 152 11.59 5.65 -5.83
C PHE A 152 12.62 4.57 -5.47
N ILE A 153 12.37 3.34 -5.89
CA ILE A 153 13.29 2.20 -5.71
C ILE A 153 14.16 2.04 -6.96
N ARG A 154 13.55 1.96 -8.15
CA ARG A 154 14.25 1.67 -9.41
C ARG A 154 13.38 1.92 -10.63
N GLU A 155 14.02 2.05 -11.79
CA GLU A 155 13.37 2.08 -13.10
C GLU A 155 12.72 0.72 -13.45
N GLU A 156 11.81 0.76 -14.44
CA GLU A 156 11.30 -0.45 -15.09
C GLU A 156 12.46 -1.24 -15.70
N LYS A 157 12.33 -2.57 -15.71
CA LYS A 157 13.34 -3.47 -16.26
C LYS A 157 12.68 -4.49 -17.15
N ASP A 158 13.38 -4.85 -18.22
CA ASP A 158 13.05 -6.02 -19.02
C ASP A 158 13.64 -7.27 -18.38
N TYR A 159 12.82 -8.33 -18.29
CA TYR A 159 13.22 -9.60 -17.71
C TYR A 159 13.31 -10.69 -18.77
N LYS A 160 14.39 -11.46 -18.71
CA LYS A 160 14.62 -12.61 -19.60
C LYS A 160 13.95 -13.89 -19.09
N SER A 161 13.54 -13.93 -17.82
CA SER A 161 12.81 -15.04 -17.21
C SER A 161 11.88 -14.56 -16.11
N LEU A 162 10.90 -15.39 -15.78
CA LEU A 162 9.93 -15.13 -14.72
C LEU A 162 10.60 -15.10 -13.34
N GLU A 163 11.58 -15.97 -13.12
CA GLU A 163 12.32 -16.08 -11.87
C GLU A 163 13.11 -14.80 -11.58
N ALA A 164 13.73 -14.21 -12.59
CA ALA A 164 14.45 -12.94 -12.45
C ALA A 164 13.51 -11.78 -12.10
N LEU A 165 12.28 -11.79 -12.65
CA LEU A 165 11.24 -10.82 -12.30
C LEU A 165 10.82 -10.98 -10.83
N ILE A 166 10.53 -12.21 -10.40
CA ILE A 166 10.13 -12.52 -9.02
C ILE A 166 11.24 -12.13 -8.04
N GLU A 167 12.50 -12.45 -8.34
CA GLU A 167 13.65 -12.10 -7.50
C GLU A 167 13.75 -10.58 -7.30
N ASP A 168 13.63 -9.81 -8.38
CA ASP A 168 13.71 -8.35 -8.29
C ASP A 168 12.51 -7.75 -7.54
N ILE A 169 11.29 -8.26 -7.73
CA ILE A 169 10.12 -7.77 -6.99
C ILE A 169 10.26 -8.08 -5.50
N ASN A 170 10.71 -9.29 -5.14
CA ASN A 170 10.96 -9.64 -3.74
C ASN A 170 12.02 -8.72 -3.15
N PHE A 171 13.09 -8.41 -3.89
CA PHE A 171 14.09 -7.45 -3.46
C PHE A 171 13.51 -6.03 -3.31
N ASP A 172 12.62 -5.60 -4.21
CA ASP A 172 11.91 -4.31 -4.08
C ASP A 172 11.08 -4.26 -2.79
N CYS A 173 10.40 -5.35 -2.44
CA CYS A 173 9.63 -5.46 -1.20
C CYS A 173 10.54 -5.36 0.04
N GLU A 174 11.72 -6.00 0.01
CA GLU A 174 12.68 -5.89 1.10
C GLU A 174 13.27 -4.48 1.22
N VAL A 175 13.60 -3.84 0.09
CA VAL A 175 14.05 -2.43 0.08
C VAL A 175 12.98 -1.51 0.67
N ALA A 176 11.71 -1.70 0.31
CA ALA A 176 10.60 -0.94 0.87
C ALA A 176 10.50 -1.13 2.38
N LYS A 177 10.48 -2.38 2.87
CA LYS A 177 10.42 -2.69 4.30
C LYS A 177 11.58 -2.04 5.07
N ASN A 178 12.81 -2.17 4.56
CA ASN A 178 13.98 -1.61 5.21
C ASN A 178 13.96 -0.07 5.22
N SER A 179 13.54 0.55 4.11
CA SER A 179 13.48 2.00 3.98
C SER A 179 12.41 2.61 4.87
N LEU A 180 11.26 1.95 5.00
CA LEU A 180 10.14 2.35 5.86
C LEU A 180 10.40 2.10 7.34
N ALA A 181 11.28 1.17 7.70
CA ALA A 181 11.66 0.85 9.08
C ALA A 181 12.63 1.86 9.72
N ARG A 182 12.57 3.13 9.31
CA ARG A 182 13.39 4.25 9.82
C ARG A 182 12.50 5.32 10.42
N GLU A 183 12.97 6.00 11.45
CA GLU A 183 12.16 6.95 12.25
C GLU A 183 11.44 8.01 11.39
N ALA A 184 12.13 8.63 10.44
CA ALA A 184 11.54 9.66 9.57
C ALA A 184 10.59 9.11 8.48
N TRP A 185 10.55 7.79 8.31
CA TRP A 185 9.81 7.08 7.26
C TRP A 185 8.67 6.22 7.80
N ALA A 186 8.69 5.95 9.11
CA ALA A 186 7.65 5.20 9.80
C ALA A 186 6.61 6.16 10.42
N PRO A 187 5.32 5.78 10.40
CA PRO A 187 4.29 6.42 11.19
C PRO A 187 4.53 6.21 12.70
N GLU A 188 3.74 6.91 13.49
CA GLU A 188 3.64 6.68 14.93
C GLU A 188 3.30 5.20 15.25
N LYS A 189 3.69 4.78 16.44
CA LYS A 189 3.50 3.40 16.90
C LYS A 189 2.04 2.95 16.84
N GLY A 190 1.79 1.73 16.40
CA GLY A 190 0.45 1.15 16.30
C GLY A 190 -0.39 1.64 15.11
N ARG A 191 0.15 2.47 14.22
CA ARG A 191 -0.59 2.98 13.05
C ARG A 191 -0.59 2.06 11.85
N VAL A 192 0.37 1.14 11.74
CA VAL A 192 0.55 0.24 10.59
C VAL A 192 0.23 -1.20 11.00
N ILE A 193 -0.59 -1.89 10.21
CA ILE A 193 -1.08 -3.25 10.50
C ILE A 193 -0.03 -4.34 10.29
N SER A 194 0.98 -4.07 9.46
CA SER A 194 2.02 -5.06 9.14
C SER A 194 3.37 -4.38 8.90
N GLY A 195 4.44 -5.17 9.01
CA GLY A 195 5.81 -4.66 8.93
C GLY A 195 6.40 -4.35 10.31
N LYS A 196 7.56 -3.69 10.31
CA LYS A 196 8.30 -3.38 11.55
C LYS A 196 7.78 -2.08 12.13
N ASP A 197 7.09 -2.16 13.27
CA ASP A 197 6.65 -0.98 14.01
C ASP A 197 7.83 -0.39 14.80
N VAL A 198 8.49 0.61 14.22
CA VAL A 198 9.62 1.31 14.84
C VAL A 198 9.22 2.58 15.57
N GLY A 199 7.93 2.97 15.56
CA GLY A 199 7.43 4.21 16.17
C GLY A 199 8.11 5.47 15.62
N GLY A 200 7.81 5.84 14.38
CA GLY A 200 8.41 6.99 13.72
C GLY A 200 7.56 8.27 13.79
N ARG A 201 7.94 9.25 12.97
CA ARG A 201 7.38 10.62 12.95
C ARG A 201 6.79 11.03 11.60
N LEU A 202 6.61 10.10 10.67
CA LEU A 202 5.99 10.38 9.38
C LEU A 202 4.52 10.75 9.55
N ASN A 203 4.12 11.91 9.02
CA ASN A 203 2.71 12.29 8.98
C ASN A 203 1.96 11.43 7.95
N VAL A 204 0.95 10.70 8.44
CA VAL A 204 0.09 9.83 7.63
C VAL A 204 -1.38 10.22 7.70
N GLN A 205 -1.70 11.46 8.08
CA GLN A 205 -3.10 11.87 8.24
C GLN A 205 -3.86 11.70 6.91
N TRP A 206 -3.25 12.12 5.80
CA TRP A 206 -3.84 12.00 4.47
C TRP A 206 -4.41 10.59 4.16
N LEU A 207 -3.80 9.52 4.67
CA LEU A 207 -4.29 8.13 4.47
C LEU A 207 -5.61 7.86 5.20
N VAL A 208 -5.82 8.46 6.37
CA VAL A 208 -6.95 8.17 7.26
C VAL A 208 -7.93 9.33 7.43
N ARG A 209 -7.85 10.34 6.56
CA ARG A 209 -8.78 11.48 6.58
C ARG A 209 -10.23 11.02 6.44
N ASP A 210 -11.16 11.78 6.99
CA ASP A 210 -12.59 11.54 6.72
C ASP A 210 -12.86 11.69 5.22
N ALA A 211 -13.85 10.93 4.73
CA ALA A 211 -14.25 10.93 3.31
C ALA A 211 -15.04 12.19 2.95
#